data_AF-A0A8S3X4R1-F1
#
_entry.id   AF-A0A8S3X4R1-F1
#
_cell.length_a   1.000
_cell.length_b   1.000
_cell.length_c   1.000
_cell.angle_alpha   90.00
_cell.angle_beta   90.00
_cell.angle_gamma   90.00
#
_symmetry.space_group_name_H-M   'P 1'
#
loop_
_entity.id
_entity.type
_entity.pdbx_description
1 polymer ?
#
loop_
_entity_poly.entity_id
_entity_poly.type
_entity_poly.pdbx_seq_one_letter_code
_entity_poly.pdbx_strand_id
1 'polypeptide(L)' 'MINSKYSEELAEECLEWIRQITGEPDNTSGDMDNFFEVLKDGTLLCKLVNNIKPGMVKK' A
#
# COMPACT_ATOMS: atom_id res chain seq x y z
N MET A 1 -12.00 -26.17 -2.09
CA MET A 1 -11.36 -25.70 -3.33
C MET A 1 -10.45 -24.55 -2.94
N ILE A 2 -9.17 -24.63 -3.32
CA ILE A 2 -8.12 -23.71 -2.90
C ILE A 2 -8.16 -22.51 -3.86
N ASN A 3 -8.69 -21.35 -3.44
CA ASN A 3 -8.47 -20.06 -4.11
C ASN A 3 -8.93 -18.84 -3.29
N SER A 4 -8.63 -18.82 -1.98
CA SER A 4 -8.93 -17.68 -1.08
C SER A 4 -7.66 -17.02 -0.54
N LYS A 5 -6.64 -16.79 -1.38
CA LYS A 5 -5.33 -16.25 -0.92
C LYS A 5 -5.11 -14.78 -1.19
N TYR A 6 -5.74 -14.22 -2.23
CA TYR A 6 -5.64 -12.80 -2.57
C TYR A 6 -7.06 -12.24 -2.75
N SER A 7 -7.29 -11.06 -2.19
CA SER A 7 -8.56 -10.33 -2.29
C SER A 7 -8.27 -8.97 -2.90
N GLU A 8 -8.74 -8.74 -4.12
CA GLU A 8 -8.59 -7.45 -4.81
C GLU A 8 -9.28 -6.33 -4.02
N GLU A 9 -10.45 -6.60 -3.44
CA GLU A 9 -11.18 -5.65 -2.60
C GLU A 9 -10.34 -5.20 -1.40
N LEU A 10 -9.68 -6.13 -0.70
CA LEU A 10 -8.83 -5.80 0.44
C LEU A 10 -7.57 -5.04 -0.01
N ALA A 11 -7.03 -5.41 -1.17
CA ALA A 11 -5.86 -4.74 -1.74
C ALA A 11 -6.19 -3.28 -2.09
N GLU A 12 -7.35 -3.04 -2.72
CA GLU A 12 -7.86 -1.71 -3.02
C GLU A 12 -8.09 -0.90 -1.76
N GLU A 13 -8.80 -1.45 -0.76
CA GLU A 13 -9.03 -0.81 0.54
C GLU A 13 -7.71 -0.41 1.22
N CYS A 14 -6.71 -1.29 1.16
CA CYS A 14 -5.39 -1.01 1.71
C CYS A 14 -4.71 0.15 0.98
N LEU A 15 -4.74 0.18 -0.36
CA LEU A 15 -4.12 1.27 -1.13
C LEU A 15 -4.84 2.61 -0.93
N GLU A 16 -6.16 2.60 -0.84
CA GLU A 16 -6.94 3.79 -0.52
C GLU A 16 -6.59 4.35 0.86
N TRP A 17 -6.47 3.47 1.87
CA TRP A 17 -6.07 3.88 3.21
C TRP A 17 -4.65 4.47 3.23
N ILE A 18 -3.70 3.84 2.53
CA ILE A 18 -2.33 4.36 2.38
C ILE A 18 -2.34 5.74 1.71
N ARG A 19 -3.18 5.93 0.69
CA ARG A 19 -3.35 7.21 0.00
C ARG A 19 -3.91 8.29 0.90
N GLN A 20 -4.91 7.97 1.72
CA GLN A 20 -5.47 8.94 2.68
C GLN A 20 -4.43 9.45 3.68
N ILE A 21 -3.46 8.62 4.06
CA ILE A 21 -2.42 9.00 5.02
C ILE A 21 -1.23 9.70 4.35
N THR A 22 -0.80 9.20 3.19
CA THR A 22 0.47 9.63 2.58
C THR A 22 0.33 10.56 1.37
N GLY A 23 -0.90 10.69 0.84
CA GLY A 23 -1.21 11.39 -0.41
C GLY A 23 -0.91 10.59 -1.69
N GLU A 24 -0.33 9.38 -1.57
CA GLU A 24 0.11 8.51 -2.67
C GLU A 24 -0.29 7.05 -2.34
N PRO A 25 -0.47 6.14 -3.31
CA PRO A 25 -0.31 6.29 -4.75
C PRO A 25 -1.55 6.91 -5.42
N ASP A 26 -1.42 7.33 -6.69
CA ASP A 26 -2.58 7.74 -7.49
C ASP A 26 -3.45 6.57 -7.95
N ASN A 27 -2.82 5.40 -8.19
CA ASN A 27 -3.52 4.18 -8.59
C ASN A 27 -3.76 3.27 -7.37
N THR A 28 -5.01 3.19 -6.94
CA THR A 28 -5.46 2.35 -5.82
C THR A 28 -6.11 1.04 -6.26
N SER A 29 -6.02 0.67 -7.55
CA SER A 29 -6.58 -0.59 -8.05
C SER A 29 -6.09 -1.79 -7.22
N GLY A 30 -7.01 -2.64 -6.81
CA GLY A 30 -6.73 -3.89 -6.09
C GLY A 30 -6.14 -5.00 -6.96
N ASP A 31 -5.93 -4.75 -8.26
CA ASP A 31 -5.25 -5.68 -9.16
C ASP A 31 -3.88 -6.11 -8.61
N MET A 32 -3.57 -7.39 -8.73
CA MET A 32 -2.37 -7.97 -8.11
C MET A 32 -1.07 -7.36 -8.62
N ASP A 33 -0.98 -7.09 -9.92
CA ASP A 33 0.21 -6.49 -10.52
C ASP A 33 0.34 -5.03 -10.06
N ASN A 34 -0.77 -4.28 -10.02
CA ASN A 34 -0.76 -2.92 -9.48
C ASN A 34 -0.33 -2.88 -8.01
N PHE A 35 -0.96 -3.69 -7.16
CA PHE A 35 -0.67 -3.73 -5.73
C PHE A 35 0.78 -4.10 -5.46
N PHE A 36 1.32 -5.05 -6.22
CA PHE A 36 2.74 -5.39 -6.16
C PHE A 36 3.61 -4.21 -6.58
N GLU A 37 3.43 -3.66 -7.79
CA GLU A 37 4.29 -2.59 -8.31
C GLU A 37 4.26 -1.32 -7.44
N VAL A 38 3.10 -0.95 -6.90
CA VAL A 38 2.94 0.20 -5.98
C VAL A 38 3.75 0.04 -4.69
N LEU A 39 3.84 -1.18 -4.14
CA LEU A 39 4.48 -1.43 -2.84
C LEU A 39 5.89 -2.03 -2.95
N LYS A 40 6.31 -2.42 -4.17
CA LYS A 40 7.52 -3.20 -4.47
C LYS A 40 8.82 -2.58 -3.98
N ASP A 41 8.98 -1.25 -4.12
CA ASP A 41 10.22 -0.58 -3.74
C ASP A 41 10.29 -0.24 -2.23
N GLY A 42 9.18 -0.43 -1.51
CA GLY A 42 9.07 -0.16 -0.08
C GLY A 42 9.17 1.32 0.33
N THR A 43 9.38 2.25 -0.61
CA THR A 43 9.51 3.68 -0.31
C THR A 43 8.21 4.26 0.21
N LEU A 44 7.08 3.88 -0.40
CA LEU A 44 5.73 4.24 0.04
C LEU A 44 5.44 3.71 1.46
N LEU A 45 5.85 2.47 1.76
CA LEU A 45 5.72 1.89 3.10
C LEU A 45 6.57 2.64 4.13
N CYS A 46 7.79 3.05 3.78
CA CYS A 46 8.63 3.87 4.65
C CYS A 46 7.97 5.24 4.94
N LYS A 47 7.39 5.86 3.90
CA LYS A 47 6.64 7.13 4.02
C LYS A 47 5.40 6.95 4.91
N LEU A 48 4.65 5.87 4.73
CA LEU A 48 3.48 5.53 5.54
C LEU A 48 3.85 5.44 7.03
N VAL A 49 4.86 4.65 7.37
CA VAL A 49 5.28 4.47 8.77
C VAL A 49 5.75 5.80 9.38
N ASN A 50 6.45 6.63 8.62
CA ASN A 50 6.88 7.96 9.08
C ASN A 50 5.73 8.96 9.25
N ASN A 51 4.63 8.83 8.51
CA ASN A 51 3.43 9.65 8.72
C ASN A 51 2.66 9.22 9.98
N ILE A 52 2.60 7.91 10.26
CA ILE A 52 1.94 7.37 11.46
C ILE A 52 2.75 7.69 12.71
N LYS A 53 4.08 7.52 12.63
CA LYS A 53 5.00 7.80 13.73
C LYS A 53 6.26 8.48 13.19
N PRO A 54 6.41 9.81 13.41
CA PRO A 54 7.56 10.56 12.93
C PRO A 54 8.89 9.96 13.39
N GLY A 55 9.85 9.85 12.47
CA GLY A 55 11.24 9.46 12.76
C GLY A 55 11.50 7.96 12.92
N MET A 56 10.56 7.09 12.53
CA MET A 56 10.72 5.64 12.60
C MET A 56 11.69 5.09 11.54
N VAL A 57 11.61 5.58 10.31
CA VAL A 57 12.52 5.21 9.23
C VAL A 57 13.50 6.37 9.02
N LYS A 58 14.78 6.10 9.30
CA LYS A 58 15.89 7.02 9.03
C LYS A 58 16.25 6.91 7.54
N LYS A 59 16.48 8.06 6.90
CA LYS A 59 17.06 8.11 5.55
C LYS A 59 18.55 7.80 5.57
#